data_AF-H9F9U1-F1
#
_entry.id   AF-H9F9U1-F1
#
_cell.length_a   1.000
_cell.length_b   1.000
_cell.length_c   1.000
_cell.angle_alpha   90.00
_cell.angle_beta   90.00
_cell.angle_gamma   90.00
#
_symmetry.space_group_name_H-M   'P 1'
#
loop_
_entity.id
_entity.type
_entity.pdbx_description
1 polymer ?
#
loop_
_entity_poly.entity_id
_entity_poly.type
_entity_poly.pdbx_seq_one_letter_code
_entity_poly.pdbx_strand_id
1 'polypeptide(L)'
;ESFGEIASGFWQATAIFLAVGIFILCMVALVSVFTMCVQSIMKKSIFNVCGLLQGIAGLFLILGLILYPAGWGCQKAIDYCGHYASAYKPGDCSLGWAFYTAIGGTVLTFICAVFSAQAEIATSSDKVQEEIEEGKNLICLL
;
A
#
# COMPACT_ATOMS: atom_id res chain seq x y z
N GLU A 1 5.80 -9.28 26.19
CA GLU A 1 4.84 -8.16 26.23
C GLU A 1 3.64 -8.53 25.36
N SER A 2 2.45 -8.55 25.94
CA SER A 2 1.27 -9.16 25.33
C SER A 2 0.56 -8.16 24.41
N PHE A 3 0.21 -8.57 23.19
CA PHE A 3 -0.63 -7.79 22.26
C PHE A 3 -1.97 -7.32 22.86
N GLY A 4 -2.38 -7.86 24.01
CA GLY A 4 -3.57 -7.45 24.76
C GLY A 4 -3.41 -6.20 25.65
N GLU A 5 -2.23 -5.59 25.73
CA GLU A 5 -1.96 -4.41 26.60
C GLU A 5 -1.99 -3.06 25.85
N ILE A 6 -2.32 -3.08 24.55
CA ILE A 6 -2.40 -1.88 23.72
C ILE A 6 -3.72 -1.15 23.99
N ALA A 7 -3.60 0.12 24.37
CA ALA A 7 -4.62 0.98 25.00
C ALA A 7 -5.94 1.23 24.25
N SER A 8 -6.09 0.74 23.01
CA SER A 8 -7.34 0.73 22.27
C SER A 8 -7.27 -0.31 21.14
N GLY A 9 -8.33 -1.09 20.95
CA GLY A 9 -8.43 -2.01 19.82
C GLY A 9 -8.27 -1.32 18.47
N PHE A 10 -8.54 -0.01 18.40
CA PHE A 10 -8.35 0.83 17.23
C PHE A 10 -6.88 1.02 16.84
N TRP A 11 -5.98 1.23 17.80
CA TRP A 11 -4.54 1.37 17.51
C TRP A 11 -3.89 0.03 17.16
N GLN A 12 -4.34 -1.05 17.79
CA GLN A 12 -3.90 -2.40 17.41
C GLN A 12 -4.36 -2.75 15.98
N ALA A 13 -5.64 -2.50 15.66
CA ALA A 13 -6.17 -2.70 14.31
C ALA A 13 -5.42 -1.84 13.29
N THR A 14 -5.17 -0.57 13.61
CA THR A 14 -4.36 0.33 12.79
C THR A 14 -3.00 -0.27 12.47
N ALA A 15 -2.26 -0.72 13.49
CA ALA A 15 -0.93 -1.29 13.33
C ALA A 15 -0.95 -2.55 12.45
N ILE A 16 -1.95 -3.42 12.63
CA ILE A 16 -2.12 -4.63 11.82
C ILE A 16 -2.41 -4.27 10.36
N PHE A 17 -3.37 -3.38 10.10
CA PHE A 17 -3.71 -2.99 8.73
C PHE A 17 -2.54 -2.29 8.02
N LEU A 18 -1.82 -1.42 8.72
CA LEU A 18 -0.65 -0.76 8.16
C LEU A 18 0.47 -1.76 7.87
N ALA A 19 0.75 -2.70 8.80
CA ALA A 19 1.77 -3.73 8.62
C ALA A 19 1.44 -4.67 7.44
N VAL A 20 0.18 -5.10 7.33
CA VAL A 20 -0.28 -5.93 6.21
C VAL A 20 -0.17 -5.17 4.88
N GLY A 21 -0.58 -3.90 4.84
CA GLY A 21 -0.44 -3.06 3.65
C GLY A 21 1.02 -2.91 3.20
N ILE A 22 1.92 -2.61 4.12
CA ILE A 22 3.37 -2.49 3.84
C ILE A 22 3.94 -3.83 3.38
N PHE A 23 3.57 -4.94 4.01
CA PHE A 23 4.05 -6.27 3.62
C PHE A 23 3.66 -6.61 2.18
N ILE A 24 2.42 -6.33 1.77
CA ILE A 24 1.96 -6.52 0.39
C ILE A 24 2.79 -5.66 -0.56
N LEU A 25 3.03 -4.38 -0.23
CA LEU A 25 3.86 -3.50 -1.05
C LEU A 25 5.30 -4.01 -1.20
N CYS A 26 5.90 -4.51 -0.12
CA CYS A 26 7.22 -5.15 -0.17
C CYS A 26 7.22 -6.36 -1.12
N MET A 27 6.20 -7.20 -1.06
CA MET A 27 6.08 -8.34 -1.98
C MET A 27 5.95 -7.89 -3.44
N VAL A 28 5.13 -6.87 -3.71
CA VAL A 28 5.04 -6.30 -5.07
C VAL A 28 6.37 -5.72 -5.53
N ALA A 29 7.10 -5.01 -4.65
CA ALA A 29 8.42 -4.49 -4.97
C ALA A 29 9.41 -5.61 -5.30
N LEU A 30 9.45 -6.68 -4.50
CA LEU A 30 10.29 -7.85 -4.79
C LEU A 30 9.92 -8.49 -6.13
N VAL A 31 8.62 -8.73 -6.38
CA VAL A 31 8.14 -9.27 -7.65
C VAL A 31 8.54 -8.37 -8.82
N SER A 32 8.48 -7.04 -8.67
CA SER A 32 8.90 -6.11 -9.72
C SER A 32 10.39 -6.20 -10.03
N VAL A 33 11.25 -6.33 -9.01
CA VAL A 33 12.70 -6.52 -9.16
C VAL A 33 13.00 -7.87 -9.80
N PHE A 34 12.37 -8.95 -9.33
CA PHE A 34 12.49 -10.27 -9.95
C PHE A 34 11.97 -10.27 -11.39
N THR A 35 10.92 -9.51 -11.70
CA THR A 35 10.39 -9.38 -13.06
C THR A 35 11.38 -8.67 -13.97
N MET A 36 12.11 -7.65 -13.50
CA MET A 36 13.21 -7.06 -14.26
C MET A 36 14.29 -8.09 -14.61
N CYS A 37 14.60 -9.00 -13.68
CA CYS A 37 15.59 -10.06 -13.90
C CYS A 37 15.06 -11.24 -14.76
N VAL A 38 13.75 -11.53 -14.72
CA VAL A 38 13.12 -12.75 -15.29
C VAL A 38 12.14 -12.41 -16.43
N GLN A 39 12.18 -11.19 -16.95
CA GLN A 39 11.33 -10.65 -18.03
C GLN A 39 11.34 -11.48 -19.34
N SER A 40 12.18 -12.50 -19.42
CA SER A 40 12.34 -13.40 -20.56
C SER A 40 11.27 -14.50 -20.72
N ILE A 41 10.41 -14.81 -19.72
CA ILE A 41 9.61 -16.08 -19.80
C ILE A 41 8.07 -15.96 -19.57
N MET A 42 7.52 -15.00 -18.79
CA MET A 42 6.07 -15.01 -18.42
C MET A 42 5.43 -13.61 -18.27
N LYS A 43 5.38 -12.82 -19.36
CA LYS A 43 5.02 -11.38 -19.34
C LYS A 43 3.55 -11.00 -19.06
N LYS A 44 2.57 -11.90 -19.22
CA LYS A 44 1.16 -11.48 -19.36
C LYS A 44 0.32 -11.43 -18.07
N SER A 45 0.74 -12.10 -17.00
CA SER A 45 -0.05 -12.21 -15.75
C SER A 45 0.44 -11.30 -14.61
N ILE A 46 1.73 -10.97 -14.58
CA ILE A 46 2.37 -10.38 -13.39
C ILE A 46 1.97 -8.90 -13.19
N PHE A 47 1.81 -8.12 -14.27
CA PHE A 47 1.48 -6.69 -14.17
C PHE A 47 0.06 -6.44 -13.62
N ASN A 48 -0.92 -7.22 -14.06
CA ASN A 48 -2.30 -7.15 -13.54
C ASN A 48 -2.36 -7.52 -12.04
N VAL A 49 -1.64 -8.58 -11.65
CA VAL A 49 -1.57 -9.01 -10.25
C VAL A 49 -0.88 -7.97 -9.37
N CYS A 50 0.21 -7.34 -9.84
CA CYS A 50 0.90 -6.27 -9.11
C CYS A 50 0.02 -5.03 -8.91
N GLY A 51 -0.70 -4.59 -9.96
CA GLY A 51 -1.63 -3.45 -9.86
C GLY A 51 -2.77 -3.71 -8.88
N LEU A 52 -3.38 -4.90 -8.93
CA LEU A 52 -4.43 -5.32 -8.00
C LEU A 52 -3.91 -5.37 -6.55
N LEU A 53 -2.74 -5.96 -6.32
CA LEU A 53 -2.13 -6.04 -4.99
C LEU A 53 -1.77 -4.66 -4.43
N GLN A 54 -1.28 -3.72 -5.25
CA GLN A 54 -1.03 -2.34 -4.82
C GLN A 54 -2.33 -1.62 -4.45
N GLY A 55 -3.42 -1.84 -5.20
CA GLY A 55 -4.74 -1.30 -4.85
C GLY A 55 -5.26 -1.83 -3.51
N ILE A 56 -5.15 -3.15 -3.28
CA ILE A 56 -5.52 -3.80 -2.02
C ILE A 56 -4.66 -3.25 -0.87
N ALA A 57 -3.35 -3.15 -1.06
CA ALA A 57 -2.45 -2.57 -0.07
C ALA A 57 -2.82 -1.12 0.26
N GLY A 58 -3.09 -0.30 -0.75
CA GLY A 58 -3.55 1.08 -0.58
C GLY A 58 -4.83 1.20 0.25
N LEU A 59 -5.79 0.29 0.04
CA LEU A 59 -7.02 0.25 0.85
C LEU A 59 -6.71 -0.04 2.32
N PHE A 60 -5.84 -1.00 2.61
CA PHE A 60 -5.42 -1.30 3.98
C PHE A 60 -4.68 -0.13 4.64
N LEU A 61 -3.83 0.58 3.90
CA LEU A 61 -3.16 1.78 4.39
C LEU A 61 -4.17 2.91 4.71
N ILE A 62 -5.18 3.12 3.87
CA ILE A 62 -6.26 4.09 4.13
C ILE A 62 -7.02 3.73 5.41
N LEU A 63 -7.39 2.45 5.58
CA LEU A 63 -8.08 2.00 6.78
C LEU A 63 -7.24 2.24 8.04
N GLY A 64 -5.94 1.95 7.99
CA GLY A 64 -5.01 2.28 9.08
C GLY A 64 -4.97 3.79 9.37
N LEU A 65 -4.85 4.62 8.34
CA LEU A 65 -4.83 6.09 8.47
C LEU A 65 -6.11 6.67 9.07
N ILE A 66 -7.27 6.05 8.84
CA ILE A 66 -8.56 6.47 9.41
C ILE A 66 -8.69 5.99 10.87
N LEU A 67 -8.27 4.75 11.14
CA LEU A 67 -8.35 4.15 12.48
C LEU A 67 -7.38 4.80 13.48
N TYR A 68 -6.23 5.29 13.02
CA TYR A 68 -5.24 5.96 13.85
C TYR A 68 -5.80 7.17 14.63
N PRO A 69 -6.35 8.21 13.98
CA PRO A 69 -6.97 9.35 14.66
C PRO A 69 -8.28 8.97 15.37
N ALA A 70 -8.97 7.90 14.95
CA ALA A 70 -10.15 7.41 15.67
C ALA A 70 -9.79 6.84 17.06
N GLY A 71 -8.61 6.24 17.21
CA GLY A 71 -8.18 5.68 18.49
C GLY A 71 -7.77 6.71 19.55
N TRP A 72 -7.70 8.01 19.22
CA TRP A 72 -7.44 9.09 20.19
C TRP A 72 -8.56 9.27 21.23
N GLY A 73 -9.74 8.67 21.01
CA GLY A 73 -10.85 8.69 21.97
C GLY A 73 -10.69 7.75 23.17
N CYS A 74 -9.55 7.07 23.34
CA CYS A 74 -9.31 6.19 24.48
C CYS A 74 -8.87 6.97 25.73
N GLN A 75 -9.23 6.47 26.92
CA GLN A 75 -8.88 7.08 28.22
C GLN A 75 -7.38 7.39 28.32
N LYS A 76 -6.52 6.47 27.86
CA LYS A 76 -5.07 6.66 27.90
C LYS A 76 -4.60 7.86 27.07
N ALA A 77 -5.19 8.10 25.90
CA ALA A 77 -4.84 9.28 25.08
C ALA A 77 -5.36 10.58 25.71
N ILE A 78 -6.51 10.53 26.39
CA ILE A 78 -7.09 11.66 27.14
C ILE A 78 -6.21 12.01 28.35
N ASP A 79 -5.68 11.01 29.07
CA ASP A 79 -4.77 11.22 30.20
C ASP A 79 -3.47 11.93 29.79
N TYR A 80 -2.93 11.61 28.61
CA TYR A 80 -1.68 12.21 28.12
C TYR A 80 -1.87 13.55 27.39
N CYS A 81 -2.91 13.65 26.56
CA CYS A 81 -3.13 14.76 25.64
C CYS A 81 -4.20 15.75 26.12
N GLY A 82 -4.68 15.59 27.36
CA GLY A 82 -5.64 16.47 28.01
C GLY A 82 -7.09 16.04 27.85
N HIS A 83 -7.94 16.53 28.75
CA HIS A 83 -9.36 16.16 28.87
C HIS A 83 -10.23 16.54 27.65
N TYR A 84 -9.69 17.35 26.73
CA TYR A 84 -10.32 17.73 25.47
C TYR A 84 -9.98 16.80 24.29
N ALA A 85 -9.08 15.82 24.50
CA ALA A 85 -8.78 14.83 23.47
C ALA A 85 -10.02 13.96 23.20
N SER A 86 -10.32 13.75 21.92
CA SER A 86 -11.46 12.97 21.46
C SER A 86 -11.12 12.32 20.13
N ALA A 87 -11.97 11.42 19.61
CA ALA A 87 -11.75 10.84 18.29
C ALA A 87 -11.57 11.95 17.25
N TYR A 88 -10.50 11.88 16.45
CA TYR A 88 -10.07 12.91 15.49
C TYR A 88 -9.64 14.27 16.07
N LYS A 89 -9.58 14.43 17.40
CA LYS A 89 -9.14 15.64 18.08
C LYS A 89 -8.01 15.29 19.05
N PRO A 90 -6.75 15.55 18.69
CA PRO A 90 -5.61 15.16 19.52
C PRO A 90 -5.40 16.02 20.78
N GLY A 91 -6.27 17.01 21.06
CA GLY A 91 -6.18 17.85 22.26
C GLY A 91 -4.93 18.72 22.26
N ASP A 92 -4.15 18.62 23.34
CA ASP A 92 -2.88 19.34 23.51
C ASP A 92 -1.69 18.64 22.80
N CYS A 93 -1.91 17.44 22.23
CA CYS A 93 -0.90 16.74 21.43
C CYS A 93 -0.98 17.11 19.94
N SER A 94 0.15 17.05 19.25
CA SER A 94 0.22 17.15 17.78
C SER A 94 0.56 15.80 17.14
N LEU A 95 0.05 15.59 15.93
CA LEU A 95 0.43 14.44 15.10
C LEU A 95 1.91 14.53 14.72
N GLY A 96 2.61 13.41 14.84
CA GLY A 96 4.02 13.31 14.44
C GLY A 96 4.20 13.14 12.93
N TRP A 97 5.43 13.38 12.45
CA TRP A 97 5.83 13.22 11.05
C TRP A 97 5.50 11.84 10.45
N ALA A 98 5.51 10.78 11.27
CA ALA A 98 5.17 9.44 10.84
C ALA A 98 3.76 9.31 10.23
N PHE A 99 2.79 10.12 10.70
CA PHE A 99 1.45 10.12 10.12
C PHE A 99 1.44 10.78 8.73
N TYR A 100 2.15 11.90 8.57
CA TYR A 100 2.29 12.57 7.28
C TYR A 100 3.04 11.70 6.27
N THR A 101 4.07 10.97 6.69
CA THR A 101 4.79 10.03 5.81
C THR A 101 3.90 8.85 5.40
N ALA A 102 3.02 8.37 6.29
CA ALA A 102 2.05 7.33 5.95
C ALA A 102 1.02 7.80 4.91
N ILE A 103 0.55 9.05 5.00
CA ILE A 103 -0.30 9.67 3.97
C ILE A 103 0.46 9.73 2.64
N GLY A 104 1.68 10.25 2.65
CA GLY A 104 2.53 10.34 1.45
C GLY A 104 2.76 8.97 0.80
N GLY A 105 3.06 7.94 1.61
CA GLY A 105 3.24 6.57 1.13
C GLY A 105 1.98 5.96 0.53
N THR A 106 0.80 6.29 1.08
CA THR A 106 -0.49 5.85 0.54
C THR A 106 -0.76 6.49 -0.83
N VAL A 107 -0.56 7.81 -0.96
CA VAL A 107 -0.70 8.51 -2.25
C VAL A 107 0.27 7.93 -3.29
N LEU A 108 1.53 7.73 -2.90
CA LEU A 108 2.53 7.13 -3.78
C LEU A 108 2.12 5.71 -4.23
N THR A 109 1.51 4.93 -3.34
CA THR A 109 0.98 3.59 -3.67
C THR A 109 -0.08 3.65 -4.75
N PHE A 110 -1.02 4.60 -4.69
CA PHE A 110 -2.02 4.78 -5.74
C PHE A 110 -1.41 5.23 -7.06
N ILE A 111 -0.42 6.12 -7.02
CA ILE A 111 0.33 6.53 -8.21
C ILE A 111 1.01 5.31 -8.85
N CYS A 112 1.67 4.47 -8.05
CA CYS A 112 2.27 3.22 -8.51
C CYS A 112 1.22 2.29 -9.14
N ALA A 113 0.04 2.16 -8.54
CA ALA A 113 -1.03 1.33 -9.08
C ALA A 113 -1.52 1.84 -10.44
N VAL A 114 -1.68 3.16 -10.62
CA VAL A 114 -2.02 3.76 -11.91
C VAL A 114 -0.93 3.49 -12.94
N PHE A 115 0.34 3.64 -12.58
CA PHE A 115 1.44 3.33 -13.48
C PHE A 115 1.51 1.84 -13.84
N SER A 116 1.22 0.93 -12.91
CA SER A 116 1.11 -0.50 -13.21
C SER A 116 -0.04 -0.81 -14.18
N ALA A 117 -1.20 -0.15 -14.03
CA ALA A 117 -2.31 -0.30 -14.98
C ALA A 117 -1.97 0.25 -16.37
N GLN A 118 -1.30 1.41 -16.43
CA GLN A 118 -0.84 1.99 -17.70
C GLN A 118 0.20 1.09 -18.39
N ALA A 119 1.12 0.48 -17.62
CA ALA A 119 2.10 -0.47 -18.13
C ALA A 119 1.42 -1.75 -18.65
N GLU A 120 0.35 -2.21 -18.01
CA GLU A 120 -0.47 -3.31 -18.51
C GLU A 120 -1.12 -2.95 -19.84
N ILE A 121 -1.82 -1.80 -19.95
CA ILE A 121 -2.48 -1.35 -21.19
C ILE A 121 -1.46 -1.23 -22.35
N ALA A 122 -0.27 -0.71 -22.08
CA ALA A 122 0.80 -0.62 -23.08
C ALA A 122 1.32 -2.00 -23.53
N THR A 123 1.31 -2.98 -22.62
CA THR A 123 1.79 -4.35 -22.89
C THR A 123 0.69 -5.27 -23.46
N SER A 124 -0.58 -5.00 -23.19
CA SER A 124 -1.74 -5.82 -23.56
C SER A 124 -2.42 -5.41 -24.86
N SER A 125 -1.92 -4.37 -25.55
CA SER A 125 -2.43 -3.98 -26.86
C SER A 125 -2.40 -5.18 -27.83
N ASP A 126 -3.54 -5.50 -28.44
CA ASP A 126 -3.74 -6.67 -29.32
C ASP A 126 -2.64 -6.83 -30.39
N LYS A 127 -2.08 -5.70 -30.82
CA LYS A 127 -0.98 -5.60 -31.80
C LYS A 127 0.34 -6.24 -31.34
N VAL A 128 0.59 -6.33 -30.02
CA VAL A 128 1.76 -7.00 -29.42
C VAL A 128 1.48 -8.48 -29.15
N GLN A 129 0.22 -8.84 -28.90
CA GLN A 129 -0.20 -10.24 -28.83
C GLN A 129 -0.10 -10.95 -30.18
N GLU A 130 -0.52 -10.30 -31.28
CA GLU A 130 -0.39 -10.85 -32.63
C GLU A 130 1.08 -11.11 -33.01
N GLU A 131 2.01 -10.18 -32.73
CA GLU A 131 3.45 -10.38 -33.05
C GLU A 131 4.12 -11.47 -32.18
N ILE A 132 3.59 -11.76 -30.98
CA ILE A 132 4.04 -12.87 -30.12
C ILE A 132 3.50 -14.21 -30.64
N GLU A 133 2.27 -14.23 -31.14
CA GLU A 133 1.64 -15.43 -31.74
C GLU A 133 2.21 -15.74 -33.13
N GLU A 134 2.72 -14.74 -33.85
CA GLU A 134 3.49 -14.88 -35.10
C GLU A 134 4.97 -15.30 -34.92
N GLY A 135 5.45 -15.49 -33.68
CA GLY A 135 6.76 -16.10 -33.42
C GLY A 135 7.98 -15.19 -33.63
N LYS A 136 7.80 -13.86 -33.69
CA LYS A 136 8.93 -12.92 -33.69
C LYS A 136 9.45 -12.73 -32.27
N ASN A 137 10.65 -13.26 -32.02
CA ASN A 137 11.40 -13.06 -30.78
C ASN A 137 11.52 -11.57 -30.43
N LEU A 138 10.93 -11.21 -29.29
CA LEU A 138 10.87 -9.84 -28.76
C LEU A 138 12.27 -9.27 -28.49
N ILE A 139 12.56 -8.17 -29.17
CA ILE A 139 13.73 -7.31 -28.97
C ILE A 139 13.54 -6.52 -27.66
N CYS A 140 14.60 -6.44 -26.85
CA CYS A 140 14.66 -5.64 -25.62
C CYS A 140 14.37 -4.16 -25.91
N LEU A 141 13.37 -3.59 -25.22
CA LEU A 141 13.24 -2.14 -25.08
C LEU A 141 14.05 -1.74 -23.85
N LEU A 142 15.21 -1.11 -24.11
CA LEU A 142 16.02 -0.38 -23.15
C LEU A 142 15.61 1.09 -23.15
#